data_AF-A0A8C6AK51-F1
#
_entry.id   AF-A0A8C6AK51-F1
#
_cell.length_a   1.000
_cell.length_b   1.000
_cell.length_c   1.000
_cell.angle_alpha   90.00
_cell.angle_beta   90.00
_cell.angle_gamma   90.00
#
_symmetry.space_group_name_H-M   'P 1'
#
loop_
_entity.id
_entity.type
_entity.pdbx_description
1 polymer ?
#
loop_
_entity_poly.entity_id
_entity_poly.type
_entity_poly.pdbx_seq_one_letter_code
_entity_poly.pdbx_strand_id
1 'polypeptide(L)'
;MATPGDCPRSELQEGEDPAVQGEEGNLQGSVHPEEFVAIADYSATDETQLSFSRGEKILILRQTTADWWWGERAGCCGYIPANHLGKHLEDWGPEDSWQDEEYFGSYGTLKLHLEMLADQPRTTKYHNVILQNKESLKDKVILDVGCGTGIISLFCAHHAQPRAVYAVEASEMAQHTGQLVMQNGFADIITVFQQKVEDVLLPEKVDVLVSEWMGTCLLVGEKVFPIWR
;
A
#
# COMPACT_ATOMS: atom_id res chain seq x y z
N MET A 1 25.72 27.57 45.06
CA MET A 1 24.52 27.81 45.88
C MET A 1 23.64 28.75 45.08
N ALA A 2 22.43 28.32 44.75
CA ALA A 2 21.47 29.12 44.00
C ALA A 2 20.21 29.30 44.86
N THR A 3 19.74 30.54 44.98
CA THR A 3 18.35 30.99 45.20
C THR A 3 18.36 32.54 45.16
N PRO A 4 17.22 33.24 45.03
CA PRO A 4 16.19 33.17 43.98
C PRO A 4 15.83 34.60 43.50
N GLY A 5 14.98 34.77 42.48
CA GLY A 5 14.40 36.11 42.24
C GLY A 5 13.71 36.30 40.90
N ASP A 6 12.41 36.50 40.98
CA ASP A 6 11.44 36.76 39.93
C ASP A 6 11.68 38.02 39.06
N CYS A 7 11.08 37.94 37.86
CA CYS A 7 10.67 38.95 36.89
C CYS A 7 10.76 40.46 37.22
N PRO A 8 10.94 41.27 36.16
CA PRO A 8 9.90 42.29 35.90
C PRO A 8 9.46 42.37 34.43
N ARG A 9 8.16 42.66 34.27
CA ARG A 9 7.47 43.09 33.04
C ARG A 9 7.65 44.60 32.82
N SER A 10 7.84 45.01 31.55
CA SER A 10 7.39 46.25 30.87
C SER A 10 8.34 46.53 29.69
N GLU A 11 8.02 47.06 28.52
CA GLU A 11 6.82 47.54 27.84
C GLU A 11 7.19 47.64 26.34
N LEU A 12 6.18 47.53 25.50
CA LEU A 12 6.11 47.61 24.04
C LEU A 12 7.02 48.63 23.33
N GLN A 13 7.59 48.23 22.19
CA GLN A 13 7.64 49.09 21.00
C GLN A 13 7.59 48.29 19.70
N GLU A 14 6.72 48.77 18.81
CA GLU A 14 6.22 48.18 17.58
C GLU A 14 7.27 48.20 16.45
N GLY A 15 7.25 47.15 15.63
CA GLY A 15 7.88 47.08 14.32
C GLY A 15 7.09 46.12 13.45
N GLU A 16 6.31 46.68 12.53
CA GLU A 16 5.42 45.99 11.59
C GLU A 16 6.18 45.08 10.62
N ASP A 17 5.65 43.88 10.39
CA ASP A 17 5.98 43.02 9.24
C ASP A 17 4.71 42.86 8.38
N PRO A 18 4.82 42.93 7.03
CA PRO A 18 3.65 42.99 6.16
C PRO A 18 2.99 41.62 5.99
N ALA A 19 1.67 41.68 5.90
CA ALA A 19 0.75 40.57 5.77
C ALA A 19 1.04 39.64 4.58
N VAL A 20 0.98 38.33 4.84
CA VAL A 20 0.53 37.35 3.86
C VAL A 20 -0.70 36.66 4.44
N GLN A 21 -1.84 36.92 3.79
CA GLN A 21 -3.13 36.32 4.10
C GLN A 21 -3.17 34.87 3.63
N GLY A 22 -3.63 33.97 4.48
CA GLY A 22 -4.00 32.59 4.18
C GLY A 22 -5.07 32.15 5.16
N GLU A 23 -6.21 31.74 4.62
CA GLU A 23 -7.53 31.67 5.24
C GLU A 23 -7.65 30.69 6.42
N GLU A 24 -8.37 31.12 7.46
CA GLU A 24 -8.77 30.30 8.61
C GLU A 24 -9.86 29.29 8.22
N GLY A 25 -9.48 28.02 8.15
CA GLY A 25 -10.40 26.89 8.33
C GLY A 25 -10.38 26.44 9.79
N ASN A 26 -11.29 26.98 10.60
CA ASN A 26 -11.43 26.74 12.03
C ASN A 26 -11.88 25.30 12.33
N LEU A 27 -11.02 24.51 12.98
CA LEU A 27 -11.42 23.31 13.74
C LEU A 27 -11.04 23.51 15.21
N GLN A 28 -11.89 24.25 15.93
CA GLN A 28 -11.92 24.25 17.39
C GLN A 28 -12.55 22.94 17.89
N GLY A 29 -11.71 21.92 18.01
CA GLY A 29 -11.97 20.74 18.84
C GLY A 29 -11.14 20.84 20.12
N SER A 30 -11.74 20.55 21.27
CA SER A 30 -11.06 20.49 22.58
C SER A 30 -9.81 19.59 22.51
N VAL A 31 -8.63 20.20 22.59
CA VAL A 31 -7.33 19.53 22.43
C VAL A 31 -6.92 18.90 23.76
N HIS A 32 -7.40 17.69 24.02
CA HIS A 32 -6.79 16.84 25.03
C HIS A 32 -5.68 16.04 24.36
N PRO A 33 -4.44 16.09 24.89
CA PRO A 33 -3.38 15.19 24.44
C PRO A 33 -3.86 13.74 24.55
N GLU A 34 -3.79 13.01 23.45
CA GLU A 34 -4.24 11.61 23.38
C GLU A 34 -3.03 10.72 23.04
N GLU A 35 -2.91 9.59 23.73
CA GLU A 35 -1.84 8.62 23.50
C GLU A 35 -2.21 7.69 22.34
N PHE A 36 -1.28 7.54 21.41
CA PHE A 36 -1.34 6.59 20.29
C PHE A 36 -0.13 5.66 20.36
N VAL A 37 -0.17 4.58 19.58
CA VAL A 37 0.93 3.64 19.43
C VAL A 37 1.38 3.64 17.98
N ALA A 38 2.69 3.63 17.76
CA ALA A 38 3.28 3.46 16.44
C ALA A 38 2.93 2.06 15.90
N ILE A 39 2.24 2.00 14.76
CA ILE A 39 1.86 0.73 14.12
C ILE A 39 2.91 0.26 13.09
N ALA A 40 3.83 1.14 12.70
CA ALA A 40 4.96 0.88 11.82
C ALA A 40 6.19 1.70 12.25
N ASP A 41 7.37 1.27 11.80
CA ASP A 41 8.61 2.04 11.97
C ASP A 41 8.58 3.29 11.09
N TYR A 42 9.17 4.39 11.57
CA TYR A 42 9.30 5.61 10.82
C TYR A 42 10.64 6.31 11.06
N SER A 43 11.29 6.72 9.98
CA SER A 43 12.52 7.53 10.00
C SER A 43 12.22 8.93 9.47
N ALA A 44 12.48 9.94 10.29
CA ALA A 44 12.30 11.34 9.96
C ALA A 44 13.14 11.73 8.73
N THR A 45 12.52 12.47 7.81
CA THR A 45 13.20 12.94 6.59
C THR A 45 13.83 14.33 6.77
N ASP A 46 13.44 15.06 7.82
CA ASP A 46 14.00 16.35 8.19
C ASP A 46 13.94 16.59 9.71
N GLU A 47 14.51 17.72 10.15
CA GLU A 47 14.66 18.09 11.57
C GLU A 47 13.34 18.41 12.28
N THR A 48 12.25 18.62 11.54
CA THR A 48 10.93 18.96 12.09
C THR A 48 10.11 17.73 12.46
N GLN A 49 10.56 16.53 12.10
CA GLN A 49 9.82 15.28 12.25
C GLN A 49 10.45 14.37 13.34
N LEU A 50 9.65 13.46 13.90
CA LEU A 50 10.11 12.48 14.88
C LEU A 50 10.26 11.08 14.26
N SER A 51 11.41 10.45 14.46
CA SER A 51 11.61 9.03 14.18
C SER A 51 11.14 8.17 15.35
N PHE A 52 10.56 7.00 15.08
CA PHE A 52 10.05 6.07 16.09
C PHE A 52 9.99 4.64 15.54
N SER A 53 10.03 3.65 16.42
CA SER A 53 9.81 2.25 16.07
C SER A 53 8.38 1.79 16.38
N ARG A 54 7.92 0.76 15.67
CA ARG A 54 6.65 0.08 15.90
C ARG A 54 6.52 -0.33 17.37
N GLY A 55 5.35 -0.08 17.95
CA GLY A 55 5.03 -0.35 19.34
C GLY A 55 5.35 0.80 20.30
N GLU A 56 6.04 1.86 19.85
CA GLU A 56 6.30 3.03 20.70
C GLU A 56 5.02 3.82 20.97
N LYS A 57 4.88 4.27 22.22
CA LYS A 57 3.78 5.17 22.63
C LYS A 57 4.14 6.61 22.30
N ILE A 58 3.20 7.31 21.69
CA ILE A 58 3.37 8.65 21.16
C ILE A 58 2.20 9.51 21.66
N LEU A 59 2.50 10.65 22.26
CA LEU A 59 1.49 11.59 22.72
C LEU A 59 1.16 12.58 21.60
N ILE A 60 -0.07 12.56 21.09
CA ILE A 60 -0.51 13.50 20.07
C ILE A 60 -1.05 14.76 20.72
N LEU A 61 -0.33 15.85 20.48
CA LEU A 61 -0.63 17.17 21.02
C LEU A 61 -1.59 17.93 20.10
N ARG A 62 -1.47 17.77 18.77
CA ARG A 62 -2.35 18.43 17.80
C ARG A 62 -2.43 17.66 16.50
N GLN A 63 -3.63 17.38 16.03
CA GLN A 63 -3.86 16.86 14.68
C GLN A 63 -3.85 18.03 13.69
N THR A 64 -2.66 18.39 13.19
CA THR A 64 -2.44 19.60 12.38
C THR A 64 -3.07 19.49 11.00
N THR A 65 -2.89 18.34 10.33
CA THR A 65 -3.50 18.01 9.04
C THR A 65 -4.00 16.57 9.02
N ALA A 66 -4.60 16.13 7.91
CA ALA A 66 -4.98 14.73 7.71
C ALA A 66 -3.77 13.78 7.75
N ASP A 67 -2.61 14.24 7.29
CA ASP A 67 -1.43 13.41 7.07
C ASP A 67 -0.35 13.60 8.14
N TRP A 68 -0.30 14.76 8.78
CA TRP A 68 0.77 15.13 9.71
C TRP A 68 0.24 15.71 11.01
N TRP A 69 0.56 15.03 12.11
CA TRP A 69 0.19 15.43 13.45
C TRP A 69 1.41 15.92 14.23
N TRP A 70 1.20 16.87 15.12
CA TRP A 70 2.22 17.30 16.06
C TRP A 70 2.14 16.45 17.32
N GLY A 71 3.23 15.78 17.66
CA GLY A 71 3.30 14.89 18.80
C GLY A 71 4.59 15.02 19.58
N GLU A 72 4.59 14.37 20.74
CA GLU A 72 5.75 14.25 21.61
C GLU A 72 6.08 12.77 21.81
N ARG A 73 7.37 12.47 21.73
CA ARG A 73 7.93 11.19 22.12
C ARG A 73 9.18 11.38 22.96
N ALA A 74 9.18 10.82 24.17
CA ALA A 74 10.32 10.83 25.09
C ALA A 74 10.92 12.24 25.32
N GLY A 75 10.07 13.27 25.39
CA GLY A 75 10.48 14.67 25.58
C GLY A 75 10.89 15.43 24.31
N CYS A 76 10.91 14.78 23.15
CA CYS A 76 11.13 15.43 21.86
C CYS A 76 9.80 15.66 21.14
N CYS A 77 9.59 16.87 20.61
CA CYS A 77 8.40 17.23 19.84
C CYS A 77 8.73 17.34 18.35
N GLY A 78 7.78 16.94 17.51
CA GLY A 78 7.90 17.06 16.05
C GLY A 78 6.68 16.54 15.32
N TYR A 79 6.73 16.62 14.00
CA TYR A 79 5.72 16.09 13.11
C TYR A 79 5.81 14.57 13.00
N ILE A 80 4.64 13.94 13.02
CA ILE A 80 4.45 12.50 12.99
C ILE A 80 3.42 12.19 11.91
N PRO A 81 3.70 11.27 10.99
CA PRO A 81 2.75 10.89 9.97
C PRO A 81 1.57 10.14 10.58
N ALA A 82 0.35 10.62 10.35
CA ALA A 82 -0.87 10.13 10.99
C ALA A 82 -1.15 8.64 10.68
N ASN A 83 -0.78 8.19 9.49
CA ASN A 83 -0.94 6.80 9.04
C ASN A 83 0.01 5.80 9.71
N HIS A 84 0.96 6.26 10.53
CA HIS A 84 1.87 5.39 11.30
C HIS A 84 1.41 5.21 12.75
N LEU A 85 0.22 5.70 13.11
CA LEU A 85 -0.32 5.68 14.47
C LEU A 85 -1.66 4.93 14.55
N GLY A 86 -1.86 4.19 15.64
CA GLY A 86 -3.10 3.52 16.00
C GLY A 86 -3.45 3.71 17.48
N LYS A 87 -4.71 3.50 17.86
CA LYS A 87 -5.14 3.62 19.28
C LYS A 87 -4.70 2.43 20.12
N HIS A 88 -4.68 1.23 19.53
CA HIS A 88 -4.19 0.02 20.16
C HIS A 88 -3.27 -0.74 19.20
N LEU A 89 -2.18 -1.31 19.71
CA LEU A 89 -1.28 -2.16 18.91
C LEU A 89 -1.96 -3.46 18.48
N GLU A 90 -2.95 -3.92 19.25
CA GLU A 90 -3.72 -5.15 19.01
C GLU A 90 -4.68 -5.02 17.82
N ASP A 91 -5.15 -3.81 17.51
CA ASP A 91 -5.92 -3.52 16.29
C ASP A 91 -5.08 -3.68 15.01
N TRP A 92 -3.75 -3.68 15.17
CA TRP A 92 -2.73 -3.81 14.12
C TRP A 92 -1.71 -4.92 14.49
N GLY A 93 -2.22 -6.01 15.08
CA GLY A 93 -1.48 -7.26 15.28
C GLY A 93 -0.97 -7.84 13.95
N PRO A 94 -0.23 -8.98 13.97
CA PRO A 94 0.18 -9.63 12.71
C PRO A 94 -1.05 -9.77 11.83
N GLU A 95 -0.92 -9.44 10.53
CA GLU A 95 -1.98 -9.61 9.53
C GLU A 95 -2.77 -10.87 9.84
N ASP A 96 -4.10 -10.75 9.92
CA ASP A 96 -4.97 -11.82 10.40
C ASP A 96 -4.81 -13.05 9.51
N SER A 97 -3.87 -13.94 9.87
CA SER A 97 -3.44 -15.08 9.06
C SER A 97 -4.59 -16.03 8.72
N TRP A 98 -5.64 -15.98 9.54
CA TRP A 98 -6.88 -16.73 9.35
C TRP A 98 -7.70 -16.19 8.16
N GLN A 99 -7.74 -14.87 7.96
CA GLN A 99 -8.43 -14.27 6.81
C GLN A 99 -7.69 -14.57 5.51
N ASP A 100 -6.36 -14.61 5.54
CA ASP A 100 -5.54 -14.96 4.37
C ASP A 100 -5.71 -16.42 3.95
N GLU A 101 -5.69 -17.35 4.91
CA GLU A 101 -5.91 -18.78 4.64
C GLU A 101 -7.29 -19.02 4.01
N GLU A 102 -8.34 -18.36 4.53
CA GLU A 102 -9.69 -18.47 3.95
C GLU A 102 -9.76 -17.81 2.57
N TYR A 103 -9.19 -16.61 2.42
CA TYR A 103 -9.18 -15.86 1.16
C TYR A 103 -8.46 -16.64 0.05
N PHE A 104 -7.19 -16.98 0.24
CA PHE A 104 -6.42 -17.73 -0.75
C PHE A 104 -6.94 -19.17 -0.91
N GLY A 105 -7.49 -19.76 0.15
CA GLY A 105 -8.16 -21.06 0.08
C GLY A 105 -9.36 -21.05 -0.87
N SER A 106 -10.15 -19.97 -0.88
CA SER A 106 -11.27 -19.82 -1.81
C SER A 106 -10.82 -19.73 -3.27
N TYR A 107 -9.77 -18.95 -3.52
CA TYR A 107 -9.12 -18.78 -4.83
C TYR A 107 -8.29 -19.98 -5.27
N GLY A 108 -7.95 -20.91 -4.37
CA GLY A 108 -7.34 -22.19 -4.73
C GLY A 108 -8.29 -23.13 -5.49
N THR A 109 -9.59 -22.87 -5.49
CA THR A 109 -10.59 -23.69 -6.20
C THR A 109 -10.92 -23.15 -7.59
N LEU A 110 -11.21 -24.04 -8.54
CA LEU A 110 -11.58 -23.64 -9.91
C LEU A 110 -12.89 -22.84 -10.02
N LYS A 111 -13.72 -22.83 -8.98
CA LYS A 111 -15.07 -22.23 -9.05
C LYS A 111 -15.01 -20.73 -9.35
N LEU A 112 -14.27 -19.98 -8.54
CA LEU A 112 -14.15 -18.53 -8.70
C LEU A 112 -13.47 -18.19 -10.04
N HIS A 113 -12.39 -18.90 -10.37
CA HIS A 113 -11.69 -18.72 -11.65
C HIS A 113 -12.58 -18.98 -12.86
N LEU A 114 -13.47 -19.97 -12.80
CA LEU A 114 -14.44 -20.23 -13.88
C LEU A 114 -15.45 -19.09 -14.00
N GLU A 115 -15.99 -18.58 -12.89
CA GLU A 115 -16.89 -17.42 -12.89
C GLU A 115 -16.21 -16.20 -13.51
N MET A 116 -14.95 -15.94 -13.12
CA MET A 116 -14.13 -14.84 -13.65
C MET A 116 -13.81 -14.98 -15.14
N LEU A 117 -13.40 -16.17 -15.60
CA LEU A 117 -13.10 -16.44 -17.00
C LEU A 117 -14.37 -16.46 -17.88
N ALA A 118 -15.51 -16.88 -17.33
CA ALA A 118 -16.79 -16.88 -18.03
C ALA A 118 -17.40 -15.48 -18.15
N ASP A 119 -16.99 -14.52 -17.31
CA ASP A 119 -17.31 -13.11 -17.48
C ASP A 119 -16.62 -12.56 -18.74
N GLN A 120 -17.39 -12.60 -19.84
CA GLN A 120 -16.95 -12.13 -21.15
C GLN A 120 -16.64 -10.62 -21.15
N PRO A 121 -17.52 -9.72 -20.64
CA PRO A 121 -17.18 -8.30 -20.54
C PRO A 121 -15.85 -8.03 -19.86
N ARG A 122 -15.57 -8.68 -18.71
CA ARG A 122 -14.31 -8.58 -17.98
C ARG A 122 -13.14 -9.10 -18.82
N THR A 123 -13.19 -10.36 -19.22
CA THR A 123 -12.06 -11.05 -19.86
C THR A 123 -11.70 -10.42 -21.20
N THR A 124 -12.71 -10.09 -22.01
CA THR A 124 -12.49 -9.40 -23.30
C THR A 124 -11.99 -7.98 -23.11
N LYS A 125 -12.33 -7.28 -22.02
CA LYS A 125 -11.79 -5.95 -21.75
C LYS A 125 -10.29 -6.01 -21.51
N TYR A 126 -9.82 -6.90 -20.63
CA TYR A 126 -8.39 -7.08 -20.38
C TYR A 126 -7.65 -7.53 -21.66
N HIS A 127 -8.21 -8.49 -22.40
CA HIS A 127 -7.67 -8.91 -23.69
C HIS A 127 -7.48 -7.73 -24.67
N ASN A 128 -8.50 -6.89 -24.81
CA ASN A 128 -8.45 -5.71 -25.68
C ASN A 128 -7.43 -4.67 -25.22
N VAL A 129 -7.25 -4.46 -23.91
CA VAL A 129 -6.22 -3.55 -23.38
C VAL A 129 -4.83 -4.03 -23.80
N ILE A 130 -4.54 -5.33 -23.70
CA ILE A 130 -3.26 -5.89 -24.16
C ILE A 130 -3.10 -5.72 -25.66
N LEU A 131 -4.13 -6.04 -26.46
CA LEU A 131 -4.07 -5.90 -27.92
C LEU A 131 -3.83 -4.45 -28.38
N GLN A 132 -4.45 -3.48 -27.73
CA GLN A 132 -4.31 -2.06 -28.05
C GLN A 132 -2.93 -1.51 -27.68
N ASN A 133 -2.25 -2.11 -26.70
CA ASN A 133 -0.95 -1.67 -26.22
C ASN A 133 0.21 -2.60 -26.59
N LYS A 134 -0.03 -3.62 -27.42
CA LYS A 134 0.93 -4.69 -27.73
C LYS A 134 2.30 -4.17 -28.19
N GLU A 135 2.34 -3.10 -28.98
CA GLU A 135 3.59 -2.52 -29.47
C GLU A 135 4.37 -1.82 -28.35
N SER A 136 3.68 -1.21 -27.38
CA SER A 136 4.28 -0.58 -26.20
C SER A 136 4.73 -1.59 -25.15
N LEU A 137 4.13 -2.78 -25.15
CA LEU A 137 4.45 -3.90 -24.27
C LEU A 137 5.58 -4.80 -24.82
N LYS A 138 5.95 -4.61 -26.09
CA LYS A 138 7.04 -5.35 -26.73
C LYS A 138 8.36 -5.09 -26.00
N ASP A 139 9.12 -6.17 -25.78
CA ASP A 139 10.42 -6.16 -25.09
C ASP A 139 10.37 -5.63 -23.64
N LYS A 140 9.17 -5.46 -23.06
CA LYS A 140 8.97 -5.02 -21.67
C LYS A 140 8.95 -6.18 -20.69
N VAL A 141 9.28 -5.89 -19.43
CA VAL A 141 9.04 -6.80 -18.29
C VAL A 141 7.71 -6.44 -17.65
N ILE A 142 6.83 -7.44 -17.55
CA ILE A 142 5.47 -7.27 -17.03
C ILE A 142 5.33 -8.06 -15.73
N LEU A 143 4.74 -7.44 -14.71
CA LEU A 143 4.28 -8.11 -13.49
C LEU A 143 2.76 -8.26 -13.54
N ASP A 144 2.26 -9.48 -13.42
CA ASP A 144 0.84 -9.81 -13.29
C ASP A 144 0.58 -10.25 -11.85
N VAL A 145 -0.12 -9.40 -11.09
CA VAL A 145 -0.31 -9.59 -9.65
C VAL A 145 -1.68 -10.18 -9.35
N GLY A 146 -1.71 -11.29 -8.62
CA GLY A 146 -2.92 -12.09 -8.44
C GLY A 146 -3.31 -12.72 -9.76
N CYS A 147 -2.35 -13.36 -10.44
CA CYS A 147 -2.54 -13.79 -11.82
C CYS A 147 -3.65 -14.85 -11.97
N GLY A 148 -4.06 -15.50 -10.87
CA GLY A 148 -5.05 -16.57 -10.88
C GLY A 148 -4.63 -17.68 -11.83
N THR A 149 -5.48 -17.98 -12.82
CA THR A 149 -5.21 -18.95 -13.91
C THR A 149 -4.17 -18.48 -14.95
N GLY A 150 -3.67 -17.26 -14.84
CA GLY A 150 -2.66 -16.67 -15.73
C GLY A 150 -3.21 -16.15 -17.06
N ILE A 151 -4.52 -15.94 -17.19
CA ILE A 151 -5.13 -15.55 -18.47
C ILE A 151 -4.59 -14.21 -19.01
N ILE A 152 -4.34 -13.22 -18.14
CA ILE A 152 -3.78 -11.93 -18.53
C ILE A 152 -2.32 -12.11 -18.96
N SER A 153 -1.52 -12.85 -18.17
CA SER A 153 -0.16 -13.26 -18.54
C SER A 153 -0.08 -13.97 -19.90
N LEU A 154 -1.02 -14.88 -20.20
CA LEU A 154 -1.13 -15.56 -21.49
C LEU A 154 -1.48 -14.60 -22.63
N PHE A 155 -2.37 -13.63 -22.41
CA PHE A 155 -2.63 -12.58 -23.39
C PHE A 155 -1.38 -11.75 -23.69
N CYS A 156 -0.62 -11.37 -22.65
CA CYS A 156 0.64 -10.66 -22.80
C CYS A 156 1.64 -11.46 -23.66
N ALA A 157 1.92 -12.71 -23.29
CA ALA A 157 2.88 -13.54 -24.02
C ALA A 157 2.46 -13.80 -25.47
N HIS A 158 1.17 -14.11 -25.69
CA HIS A 158 0.67 -14.48 -27.01
C HIS A 158 0.57 -13.28 -27.98
N HIS A 159 0.26 -12.08 -27.49
CA HIS A 159 -0.04 -10.93 -28.36
C HIS A 159 1.00 -9.81 -28.36
N ALA A 160 1.77 -9.66 -27.28
CA ALA A 160 2.59 -8.47 -27.07
C ALA A 160 4.10 -8.69 -27.16
N GLN A 161 4.58 -9.95 -27.23
CA GLN A 161 6.01 -10.27 -27.26
C GLN A 161 6.82 -9.53 -26.18
N PRO A 162 6.41 -9.60 -24.90
CA PRO A 162 7.19 -9.03 -23.80
C PRO A 162 8.52 -9.77 -23.67
N ARG A 163 9.50 -9.13 -23.04
CA ARG A 163 10.77 -9.77 -22.73
C ARG A 163 10.61 -10.84 -21.64
N ALA A 164 9.77 -10.54 -20.64
CA ALA A 164 9.43 -11.47 -19.57
C ALA A 164 8.07 -11.09 -18.95
N VAL A 165 7.36 -12.08 -18.44
CA VAL A 165 6.16 -11.90 -17.61
C VAL A 165 6.37 -12.64 -16.29
N TYR A 166 6.27 -11.92 -15.17
CA TYR A 166 6.26 -12.50 -13.84
C TYR A 166 4.82 -12.58 -13.35
N ALA A 167 4.30 -13.79 -13.26
CA ALA A 167 2.93 -14.07 -12.86
C ALA A 167 2.93 -14.51 -11.40
N VAL A 168 2.42 -13.66 -10.49
CA VAL A 168 2.45 -13.90 -9.05
C VAL A 168 1.06 -14.25 -8.57
N GLU A 169 0.92 -15.39 -7.91
CA GLU A 169 -0.34 -15.89 -7.36
C GLU A 169 -0.07 -16.56 -6.02
N ALA A 170 -0.76 -16.11 -4.97
CA ALA A 170 -0.53 -16.63 -3.63
C ALA A 170 -1.24 -17.97 -3.38
N SER A 171 -2.38 -18.23 -4.03
CA SER A 171 -3.12 -19.48 -3.88
C SER A 171 -2.49 -20.66 -4.61
N GLU A 172 -2.96 -21.87 -4.29
CA GLU A 172 -2.57 -23.12 -4.98
C GLU A 172 -2.88 -23.12 -6.49
N MET A 173 -3.70 -22.18 -6.98
CA MET A 173 -3.96 -22.03 -8.42
C MET A 173 -2.69 -21.80 -9.23
N ALA A 174 -1.66 -21.20 -8.64
CA ALA A 174 -0.34 -21.00 -9.27
C ALA A 174 0.25 -22.29 -9.86
N GLN A 175 0.03 -23.44 -9.23
CA GLN A 175 0.53 -24.73 -9.72
C GLN A 175 -0.12 -25.12 -11.05
N HIS A 176 -1.43 -24.91 -11.15
CA HIS A 176 -2.18 -25.13 -12.38
C HIS A 176 -1.79 -24.11 -13.45
N THR A 177 -1.58 -22.84 -13.06
CA THR A 177 -1.12 -21.78 -13.96
C THR A 177 0.24 -22.11 -14.57
N GLY A 178 1.19 -22.64 -13.78
CA GLY A 178 2.46 -23.13 -14.29
C GLY A 178 2.29 -24.23 -15.35
N GLN A 179 1.35 -25.17 -15.14
CA GLN A 179 1.03 -26.19 -16.14
C GLN A 179 0.42 -25.61 -17.41
N LEU A 180 -0.50 -24.64 -17.29
CA LEU A 180 -1.11 -23.96 -18.43
C LEU A 180 -0.06 -23.21 -19.26
N VAL A 181 0.85 -22.48 -18.60
CA VAL A 181 1.97 -21.79 -19.24
C VAL A 181 2.84 -22.76 -20.04
N MET A 182 3.21 -23.90 -19.44
CA MET A 182 4.00 -24.94 -20.12
C MET A 182 3.25 -25.54 -21.31
N GLN A 183 1.97 -25.89 -21.15
CA GLN A 183 1.16 -26.50 -22.21
C GLN A 183 0.89 -25.57 -23.38
N ASN A 184 0.83 -24.26 -23.14
CA ASN A 184 0.68 -23.24 -24.18
C ASN A 184 2.01 -22.81 -24.81
N GLY A 185 3.15 -23.37 -24.37
CA GLY A 185 4.46 -23.11 -24.97
C GLY A 185 5.04 -21.73 -24.63
N PHE A 186 4.70 -21.19 -23.45
CA PHE A 186 5.16 -19.86 -23.00
C PHE A 186 6.07 -19.91 -21.77
N ALA A 187 6.61 -21.09 -21.42
CA ALA A 187 7.48 -21.26 -20.24
C ALA A 187 8.83 -20.53 -20.35
N ASP A 188 9.22 -20.11 -21.55
CA ASP A 188 10.38 -19.27 -21.85
C ASP A 188 10.12 -17.78 -21.61
N ILE A 189 8.85 -17.36 -21.54
CA ILE A 189 8.43 -15.96 -21.40
C ILE A 189 7.80 -15.71 -20.03
N ILE A 190 6.94 -16.61 -19.56
CA ILE A 190 6.17 -16.45 -18.32
C ILE A 190 6.81 -17.29 -17.21
N THR A 191 7.19 -16.64 -16.11
CA THR A 191 7.61 -17.29 -14.87
C THR A 191 6.52 -17.12 -13.82
N VAL A 192 6.04 -18.23 -13.26
CA VAL A 192 4.99 -18.24 -12.23
C VAL A 192 5.61 -18.35 -10.84
N PHE A 193 5.18 -17.48 -9.92
CA PHE A 193 5.58 -17.48 -8.51
C PHE A 193 4.37 -17.80 -7.65
N GLN A 194 4.42 -18.91 -6.91
CA GLN A 194 3.41 -19.24 -5.90
C GLN A 194 3.76 -18.56 -4.57
N GLN A 195 3.54 -17.25 -4.48
CA GLN A 195 3.88 -16.43 -3.32
C GLN A 195 2.94 -15.23 -3.22
N LYS A 196 2.83 -14.65 -2.03
CA LYS A 196 2.34 -13.28 -1.85
C LYS A 196 3.24 -12.30 -2.59
N VAL A 197 2.67 -11.24 -3.17
CA VAL A 197 3.43 -10.26 -3.96
C VAL A 197 4.33 -9.39 -3.06
N GLU A 198 3.98 -9.27 -1.79
CA GLU A 198 4.73 -8.57 -0.76
C GLU A 198 6.05 -9.29 -0.43
N ASP A 199 6.06 -10.62 -0.56
CA ASP A 199 7.19 -11.48 -0.22
C ASP A 199 8.02 -11.92 -1.45
N VAL A 200 7.52 -11.67 -2.66
CA VAL A 200 8.16 -12.18 -3.88
C VAL A 200 9.44 -11.42 -4.20
N LEU A 201 10.51 -12.16 -4.48
CA LEU A 201 11.77 -11.60 -4.94
C LEU A 201 11.86 -11.73 -6.46
N LEU A 202 11.55 -10.65 -7.16
CA LEU A 202 11.66 -10.61 -8.62
C LEU A 202 13.14 -10.53 -9.05
N PRO A 203 13.53 -11.20 -10.16
CA PRO A 203 14.90 -11.15 -10.68
C PRO A 203 15.38 -9.74 -11.07
N GLU A 204 14.44 -8.87 -11.42
CA GLU A 204 14.68 -7.49 -11.86
C GLU A 204 13.43 -6.62 -11.69
N LYS A 205 13.59 -5.30 -11.84
CA LYS A 205 12.45 -4.37 -11.84
C LYS A 205 11.59 -4.57 -13.10
N VAL A 206 10.31 -4.28 -12.97
CA VAL A 206 9.34 -4.37 -14.07
C VAL A 206 9.07 -3.02 -14.71
N ASP A 207 8.68 -3.03 -15.98
CA ASP A 207 8.24 -1.84 -16.72
C ASP A 207 6.74 -1.57 -16.55
N VAL A 208 5.95 -2.64 -16.40
CA VAL A 208 4.48 -2.59 -16.35
C VAL A 208 3.96 -3.51 -15.26
N LEU A 209 3.01 -3.03 -14.48
CA LEU A 209 2.20 -3.84 -13.55
C LEU A 209 0.78 -3.93 -14.11
N VAL A 210 0.26 -5.15 -14.19
CA VAL A 210 -1.13 -5.46 -14.53
C VAL A 210 -1.74 -6.30 -13.42
N SER A 211 -3.02 -6.07 -13.13
CA SER A 211 -3.76 -6.86 -12.16
C SER A 211 -5.26 -6.69 -12.40
N GLU A 212 -6.03 -7.69 -11.99
CA GLU A 212 -7.46 -7.60 -11.77
C GLU A 212 -7.69 -7.82 -10.28
N TRP A 213 -7.93 -6.72 -9.56
CA TRP A 213 -8.01 -6.70 -8.09
C TRP A 213 -9.39 -6.26 -7.59
N MET A 214 -10.32 -5.93 -8.50
CA MET A 214 -11.52 -5.21 -8.14
C MET A 214 -12.55 -6.15 -7.51
N GLY A 215 -12.82 -5.92 -6.22
CA GLY A 215 -13.84 -6.65 -5.47
C GLY A 215 -15.26 -6.07 -5.60
N THR A 216 -16.16 -6.58 -4.77
CA THR A 216 -17.53 -6.03 -4.65
C THR A 216 -17.46 -4.55 -4.28
N CYS A 217 -18.27 -3.71 -4.92
CA CYS A 217 -18.21 -2.25 -4.69
C CYS A 217 -16.77 -1.68 -4.76
N LEU A 218 -15.94 -2.23 -5.66
CA LEU A 218 -14.53 -1.93 -5.89
C LEU A 218 -13.58 -2.34 -4.76
N LEU A 219 -13.86 -1.93 -3.52
CA LEU A 219 -12.98 -2.10 -2.36
C LEU A 219 -13.61 -2.94 -1.24
N VAL A 220 -14.84 -3.43 -1.42
CA VAL A 220 -15.57 -4.20 -0.42
C VAL A 220 -15.45 -5.69 -0.72
N GLY A 221 -15.24 -6.49 0.31
CA GLY A 221 -15.20 -7.96 0.21
C GLY A 221 -13.82 -8.55 -0.07
N GLU A 222 -12.93 -7.81 -0.74
CA GLU A 222 -11.55 -8.25 -0.96
C GLU A 222 -10.58 -7.13 -0.62
N LYS A 223 -9.80 -7.31 0.45
CA LYS A 223 -8.77 -6.37 0.87
C LYS A 223 -7.52 -6.52 0.00
N VAL A 224 -7.65 -6.51 -1.33
CA VAL A 224 -6.48 -6.54 -2.23
C VAL A 224 -5.72 -5.21 -2.17
N PHE A 225 -6.40 -4.09 -1.86
CA PHE A 225 -5.82 -2.75 -1.85
C PHE A 225 -5.07 -2.34 -0.55
N PRO A 226 -5.48 -2.76 0.67
CA PRO A 226 -4.71 -2.50 1.89
C PRO A 226 -3.35 -3.19 1.96
N ILE A 227 -3.05 -4.15 1.08
CA ILE A 227 -1.79 -4.90 1.05
C ILE A 227 -0.66 -4.13 0.31
N TRP A 228 -0.99 -3.00 -0.32
CA TRP A 228 -0.04 -2.16 -1.08
C TRP A 228 0.42 -0.88 -0.33
N ARG A 229 0.45 -0.90 1.01
CA ARG A 229 0.93 0.24 1.82
C ARG A 229 2.32 0.00 2.40
#